data_AF-A0A8S4PXJ0-F1
#
_entry.id   AF-A0A8S4PXJ0-F1
#
_cell.length_a   1.000
_cell.length_b   1.000
_cell.length_c   1.000
_cell.angle_alpha   90.00
_cell.angle_beta   90.00
_cell.angle_gamma   90.00
#
_symmetry.space_group_name_H-M   'P 1'
#
loop_
_entity.id
_entity.type
_entity.pdbx_description
1 polymer ?
#
loop_
_entity_poly.entity_id
_entity_poly.type
_entity_poly.pdbx_seq_one_letter_code
_entity_poly.pdbx_strand_id
1 'polypeptide(L)'
;KGTTGYQGPTGATGRTGNTGPQGQKGQKGEPGNTADSCQWTPWSPWSIGRCSRTCGNRTRLDTRTRRYTHCVSGAATERRTMACFIKPCTYCEWSNWGPWVIFERCNPISCHKPAHRERIELSKTSGSSTKCAGSSIETKGVNCDDSRYCYKK
;
A
#
# COMPACT_ATOMS: atom_id res chain seq x y z
N LYS A 1 28.33 -41.53 -20.84
CA LYS A 1 28.57 -41.07 -19.45
C LYS A 1 28.04 -39.64 -19.35
N GLY A 2 26.85 -39.43 -18.79
CA GLY A 2 26.22 -38.11 -18.71
C GLY A 2 26.74 -37.34 -17.49
N THR A 3 27.23 -36.11 -17.70
CA THR A 3 27.61 -35.20 -16.61
C THR A 3 26.36 -34.48 -16.13
N THR A 4 25.85 -34.87 -14.95
CA THR A 4 24.74 -34.20 -14.27
C THR A 4 25.11 -32.75 -13.97
N GLY A 5 24.33 -31.81 -14.50
CA GLY A 5 24.52 -30.37 -14.36
C GLY A 5 24.09 -29.82 -12.99
N TYR A 6 24.73 -28.72 -12.61
CA TYR A 6 24.76 -28.07 -11.31
C TYR A 6 23.40 -27.74 -10.69
N GLN A 7 23.33 -27.90 -9.36
CA GLN A 7 22.21 -27.53 -8.50
C GLN A 7 22.02 -26.00 -8.50
N GLY A 8 20.78 -25.54 -8.74
CA GLY A 8 20.46 -24.11 -8.84
C GLY A 8 20.64 -23.33 -7.52
N PRO A 9 20.78 -22.00 -7.56
CA PRO A 9 21.04 -21.19 -6.39
C PRO A 9 19.89 -21.23 -5.37
N THR A 10 20.22 -21.35 -4.09
CA THR A 10 19.28 -21.28 -2.97
C THR A 10 18.54 -19.94 -2.95
N GLY A 11 17.21 -19.97 -2.84
CA GLY A 11 16.36 -18.79 -2.85
C GLY A 11 16.65 -17.81 -1.70
N ALA A 12 16.46 -16.51 -1.96
CA ALA A 12 16.74 -15.45 -1.00
C ALA A 12 15.90 -15.59 0.29
N THR A 13 16.56 -15.47 1.44
CA THR A 13 15.95 -15.44 2.78
C THR A 13 14.88 -14.35 2.87
N GLY A 14 13.68 -14.70 3.37
CA GLY A 14 12.55 -13.79 3.50
C GLY A 14 12.86 -12.57 4.38
N ARG A 15 12.24 -11.42 4.08
CA ARG A 15 12.46 -10.17 4.83
C ARG A 15 11.93 -10.30 6.26
N THR A 16 12.74 -9.87 7.23
CA THR A 16 12.37 -9.68 8.64
C THR A 16 11.08 -8.87 8.74
N GLY A 17 10.10 -9.35 9.51
CA GLY A 17 8.79 -8.72 9.66
C GLY A 17 8.86 -7.31 10.23
N ASN A 18 7.85 -6.49 9.91
CA ASN A 18 7.76 -5.10 10.38
C ASN A 18 7.76 -5.05 11.91
N THR A 19 8.58 -4.16 12.49
CA THR A 19 8.59 -3.85 13.92
C THR A 19 7.17 -3.57 14.40
N GLY A 20 6.77 -4.19 15.51
CA GLY A 20 5.44 -4.04 16.09
C GLY A 20 5.09 -2.58 16.43
N PRO A 21 3.80 -2.27 16.62
CA PRO A 21 3.37 -0.91 16.95
C PRO A 21 4.08 -0.42 18.22
N GLN A 22 4.53 0.84 18.20
CA GLN A 22 5.09 1.50 19.38
C GLN A 22 4.09 1.41 20.55
N GLY A 23 4.59 1.05 21.74
CA GLY A 23 3.78 0.88 22.94
C GLY A 23 2.91 2.10 23.25
N GLN A 24 1.74 1.87 23.85
CA GLN A 24 0.82 2.95 24.23
C GLN A 24 1.55 3.94 25.16
N LYS A 25 1.41 5.24 24.90
CA LYS A 25 1.85 6.27 25.85
C LYS A 25 1.13 6.03 27.19
N GLY A 26 1.87 6.07 28.29
CA GLY A 26 1.32 5.91 29.64
C GLY A 26 0.17 6.90 29.90
N GLN A 27 -0.79 6.49 30.71
CA GLN A 27 -1.93 7.35 31.07
C GLN A 27 -1.43 8.62 31.77
N LYS A 28 -2.02 9.77 31.45
CA LYS A 28 -1.76 11.01 32.19
C LYS A 28 -2.26 10.83 33.63
N GLY A 29 -1.44 11.19 34.62
CA GLY A 29 -1.82 11.16 36.02
C GLY A 29 -3.06 12.01 36.30
N GLU A 30 -3.84 11.63 37.30
CA GLU A 30 -5.05 12.37 37.68
C GLU A 30 -4.69 13.77 38.21
N PRO A 31 -5.33 14.85 37.74
CA PRO A 31 -5.27 16.17 38.36
C PRO A 31 -5.61 16.10 39.85
N GLY A 32 -4.78 16.69 40.70
CA GLY A 32 -4.96 16.70 42.15
C GLY A 32 -6.27 17.39 42.57
N ASN A 33 -6.93 16.81 43.58
CA ASN A 33 -8.15 17.34 44.19
C ASN A 33 -7.93 18.77 44.67
N THR A 34 -8.62 19.73 44.06
CA THR A 34 -8.74 21.09 44.59
C THR A 34 -9.90 21.09 45.59
N ALA A 35 -9.68 21.69 46.75
CA ALA A 35 -10.67 21.80 47.83
C ALA A 35 -11.99 22.45 47.34
N ASP A 36 -13.09 22.12 48.03
CA ASP A 36 -14.49 22.51 47.79
C ASP A 36 -15.33 21.57 46.92
N SER A 37 -15.73 20.42 47.49
CA SER A 37 -16.83 19.51 47.08
C SER A 37 -16.85 18.92 45.65
N CYS A 38 -16.08 19.48 44.72
CA CYS A 38 -16.03 19.08 43.32
C CYS A 38 -14.98 17.99 43.16
N GLN A 39 -15.44 16.75 43.28
CA GLN A 39 -14.63 15.58 42.94
C GLN A 39 -14.81 15.19 41.47
N TRP A 40 -13.74 14.73 40.83
CA TRP A 40 -13.82 14.20 39.48
C TRP A 40 -14.47 12.82 39.48
N THR A 41 -15.40 12.57 38.56
CA THR A 41 -15.83 11.19 38.27
C THR A 41 -14.66 10.40 37.69
N PRO A 42 -14.66 9.06 37.86
CA PRO A 42 -13.81 8.20 37.05
C PRO A 42 -13.99 8.50 35.56
N TRP A 43 -12.93 8.30 34.79
CA TRP A 43 -12.97 8.43 33.35
C TRP A 43 -13.97 7.46 32.72
N SER A 44 -14.73 7.95 31.72
CA SER A 44 -15.52 7.06 30.89
C SER A 44 -14.62 6.04 30.17
N PRO A 45 -15.18 4.89 29.75
CA PRO A 45 -14.53 4.04 28.76
C PRO A 45 -14.15 4.87 27.52
N TRP A 46 -13.08 4.46 26.84
CA TRP A 46 -12.64 5.09 25.60
C TRP A 46 -13.70 4.88 24.50
N SER A 47 -14.20 5.98 23.96
CA SER A 47 -14.96 5.98 22.71
C SER A 47 -13.98 5.83 21.55
N ILE A 48 -14.05 4.68 20.88
CA ILE A 48 -13.15 4.33 19.79
C ILE A 48 -13.50 5.12 18.53
N GLY A 49 -12.54 5.88 18.01
CA GLY A 49 -12.74 6.72 16.83
C GLY A 49 -12.76 5.94 15.51
N ARG A 50 -13.31 6.55 14.45
CA ARG A 50 -13.14 6.05 13.08
C ARG A 50 -11.68 6.21 12.64
N CYS A 51 -11.18 5.26 11.85
CA CYS A 51 -9.86 5.40 11.25
C CYS A 51 -9.88 6.52 10.20
N SER A 52 -8.79 7.30 10.11
CA SER A 52 -8.64 8.38 9.13
C SER A 52 -8.68 7.90 7.66
N ARG A 53 -8.40 6.62 7.44
CA ARG A 53 -8.43 5.93 6.14
C ARG A 53 -8.97 4.51 6.30
N THR A 54 -9.34 3.91 5.17
CA THR A 54 -9.75 2.50 5.09
C THR A 54 -8.58 1.54 4.96
N CYS A 55 -7.38 1.99 4.61
CA CYS A 55 -6.19 1.14 4.45
C CYS A 55 -4.87 1.89 4.72
N GLY A 56 -3.75 1.16 4.84
CA GLY A 56 -2.39 1.71 4.98
C GLY A 56 -1.99 2.08 6.42
N ASN A 57 -0.99 2.96 6.58
CA ASN A 57 -0.60 3.48 7.90
C ASN A 57 -1.64 4.51 8.38
N ARG A 58 -2.54 4.08 9.27
CA ARG A 58 -3.71 4.86 9.71
C ARG A 58 -3.72 5.04 11.22
N THR A 59 -4.31 6.16 11.60
CA THR A 59 -4.57 6.49 12.98
C THR A 59 -6.07 6.73 13.19
N ARG A 60 -6.55 6.46 14.40
CA ARG A 60 -7.86 6.88 14.89
C ARG A 60 -7.68 7.78 16.11
N LEU A 61 -8.66 8.64 16.32
CA LEU A 61 -8.75 9.51 17.48
C LEU A 61 -9.74 8.93 18.46
N ASP A 62 -9.25 8.30 19.53
CA ASP A 62 -10.08 7.81 20.61
C ASP A 62 -10.29 8.95 21.62
N THR A 63 -11.52 9.10 22.12
CA THR A 63 -11.88 10.16 23.08
C THR A 63 -12.51 9.57 24.33
N ARG A 64 -12.31 10.22 25.47
CA ARG A 64 -13.02 9.90 26.72
C ARG A 64 -13.34 11.18 27.47
N THR A 65 -14.38 11.12 28.30
CA THR A 65 -14.81 12.27 29.09
C THR A 65 -14.97 11.90 30.55
N ARG A 66 -14.85 12.91 31.42
CA ARG A 66 -15.25 12.84 32.81
C ARG A 66 -15.85 14.18 33.23
N ARG A 67 -16.64 14.18 34.29
CA ARG A 67 -17.31 15.37 34.82
C ARG A 67 -17.03 15.50 36.31
N TYR A 68 -17.40 16.62 36.90
CA TYR A 68 -17.45 16.72 38.35
C TYR A 68 -18.73 16.07 38.90
N THR A 69 -18.60 15.37 40.03
CA THR A 69 -19.74 15.04 40.88
C THR A 69 -20.08 16.24 41.75
N HIS A 70 -21.37 16.48 42.00
CA HIS A 70 -21.88 17.50 42.93
C HIS A 70 -21.68 18.97 42.53
N CYS A 71 -21.14 19.25 41.34
CA CYS A 71 -20.96 20.61 40.82
C CYS A 71 -21.51 20.74 39.40
N VAL A 72 -22.08 21.91 39.05
CA VAL A 72 -22.90 22.07 37.84
C VAL A 72 -22.08 22.34 36.57
N SER A 73 -20.78 22.62 36.65
CA SER A 73 -20.03 22.97 35.44
C SER A 73 -18.55 22.58 35.47
N GLY A 74 -18.22 21.56 34.69
CA GLY A 74 -16.85 21.20 34.35
C GLY A 74 -16.80 19.80 33.75
N ALA A 75 -16.36 19.71 32.49
CA ALA A 75 -16.13 18.43 31.82
C ALA A 75 -14.70 18.43 31.27
N ALA A 76 -13.94 17.39 31.58
CA ALA A 76 -12.64 17.16 30.98
C ALA A 76 -12.79 16.16 29.84
N THR A 77 -12.19 16.47 28.69
CA THR A 77 -12.10 15.57 27.54
C THR A 77 -10.65 15.23 27.29
N GLU A 78 -10.36 13.94 27.17
CA GLU A 78 -9.04 13.46 26.77
C GLU A 78 -9.11 12.82 25.39
N ARG A 79 -8.05 13.01 24.61
CA ARG A 79 -7.92 12.49 23.26
C ARG A 79 -6.60 11.75 23.13
N ARG A 80 -6.63 10.59 22.46
CA ARG A 80 -5.41 9.85 22.10
C ARG A 80 -5.45 9.40 20.65
N THR A 81 -4.30 9.40 20.01
CA THR A 81 -4.13 8.91 18.65
C THR A 81 -3.60 7.49 18.70
N MET A 82 -4.35 6.54 18.14
CA MET A 82 -3.98 5.13 18.13
C MET A 82 -3.87 4.61 16.71
N ALA A 83 -2.94 3.67 16.49
CA ALA A 83 -2.87 2.94 15.23
C ALA A 83 -4.14 2.09 15.05
N CYS A 84 -4.58 2.03 13.81
CA CYS A 84 -5.81 1.37 13.43
C CYS A 84 -5.39 0.09 12.66
N PHE A 85 -5.97 -1.09 12.95
CA PHE A 85 -5.61 -2.36 12.28
C PHE A 85 -6.59 -2.68 11.15
N ILE A 86 -6.16 -2.52 9.91
CA ILE A 86 -6.82 -2.92 8.66
C ILE A 86 -5.67 -3.21 7.70
N LYS A 87 -5.92 -4.16 6.81
CA LYS A 87 -5.05 -4.64 5.73
C LYS A 87 -4.22 -3.52 5.08
N PRO A 88 -3.01 -3.85 4.59
CA PRO A 88 -2.26 -2.92 3.75
C PRO A 88 -3.19 -2.42 2.64
N CYS A 89 -3.10 -1.14 2.29
CA CYS A 89 -3.69 -0.71 1.03
C CYS A 89 -3.02 -1.59 -0.03
N THR A 90 -3.78 -2.28 -0.86
CA THR A 90 -3.24 -2.90 -2.07
C THR A 90 -4.10 -2.35 -3.18
N TYR A 91 -3.57 -1.38 -3.90
CA TYR A 91 -4.11 -1.02 -5.20
C TYR A 91 -2.92 -0.97 -6.15
N CYS A 92 -3.10 -1.64 -7.28
CA CYS A 92 -2.10 -1.87 -8.30
C CYS A 92 -2.68 -1.29 -9.57
N GLU A 93 -2.26 -0.07 -9.93
CA GLU A 93 -2.74 0.61 -11.13
C GLU A 93 -1.62 0.62 -12.18
N TRP A 94 -1.94 0.13 -13.37
CA TRP A 94 -1.07 0.19 -14.54
C TRP A 94 -1.40 1.44 -15.33
N SER A 95 -0.39 2.04 -15.96
CA SER A 95 -0.65 3.03 -17.01
C SER A 95 -1.37 2.39 -18.18
N ASN A 96 -1.98 3.24 -19.01
CA ASN A 96 -2.36 2.83 -20.35
C ASN A 96 -1.11 2.31 -21.09
N TRP A 97 -1.34 1.35 -21.98
CA TRP A 97 -0.31 0.85 -22.86
C TRP A 97 0.19 1.97 -23.79
N GLY A 98 1.51 2.06 -23.94
CA GLY A 98 2.13 2.87 -24.97
C GLY A 98 1.80 2.36 -26.38
N PRO A 99 2.15 3.15 -27.41
CA PRO A 99 1.98 2.73 -28.80
C PRO A 99 2.83 1.50 -29.13
N TRP A 100 2.42 0.76 -30.16
CA TRP A 100 3.21 -0.36 -30.68
C TRP A 100 4.46 0.14 -31.41
N VAL A 101 5.61 -0.41 -31.03
CA VAL A 101 6.91 -0.15 -31.65
C VAL A 101 7.39 -1.42 -32.33
N ILE A 102 7.70 -1.35 -33.63
CA ILE A 102 8.25 -2.46 -34.40
C ILE A 102 9.78 -2.46 -34.20
N PHE A 103 10.35 -3.61 -33.80
CA PHE A 103 11.80 -3.72 -33.51
C PHE A 103 12.68 -3.34 -34.71
N GLU A 104 12.24 -3.72 -35.90
CA GLU A 104 12.90 -3.37 -37.16
C GLU A 104 11.84 -2.90 -38.15
N ARG A 105 12.17 -1.86 -38.92
CA ARG A 105 11.31 -1.45 -40.05
C ARG A 105 11.07 -2.65 -40.97
N CYS A 106 9.88 -2.72 -41.54
CA CYS A 106 9.56 -3.74 -42.55
C CYS A 106 10.65 -3.73 -43.63
N ASN A 107 11.15 -4.91 -43.98
CA ASN A 107 12.21 -5.07 -44.96
C ASN A 107 11.88 -6.28 -45.86
N PRO A 108 12.52 -6.40 -47.04
CA PRO A 108 12.22 -7.46 -48.01
C PRO A 108 12.60 -8.87 -47.55
N ILE A 109 13.38 -9.00 -46.47
CA ILE A 109 13.91 -10.28 -45.98
C ILE A 109 12.86 -11.03 -45.15
N SER A 110 12.05 -10.31 -44.36
CA SER A 110 10.95 -10.89 -43.59
C SER A 110 9.77 -9.93 -43.49
N CYS A 111 8.62 -10.38 -43.96
CA CYS A 111 7.35 -9.64 -43.88
C CYS A 111 6.67 -9.77 -42.51
N HIS A 112 7.07 -10.74 -41.70
CA HIS A 112 6.65 -10.85 -40.31
C HIS A 112 7.68 -10.18 -39.41
N LYS A 113 7.27 -9.15 -38.67
CA LYS A 113 8.15 -8.40 -37.75
C LYS A 113 7.62 -8.46 -36.32
N PRO A 114 8.51 -8.58 -35.32
CA PRO A 114 8.11 -8.47 -33.93
C PRO A 114 7.86 -7.00 -33.58
N ALA A 115 6.75 -6.74 -32.90
CA ALA A 115 6.44 -5.47 -32.27
C ALA A 115 6.29 -5.65 -30.77
N HIS A 116 6.66 -4.63 -30.02
CA HIS A 116 6.43 -4.56 -28.58
C HIS A 116 5.72 -3.27 -28.20
N ARG A 117 5.07 -3.28 -27.04
CA ARG A 117 4.61 -2.07 -26.37
C ARG A 117 4.87 -2.20 -24.88
N GLU A 118 4.96 -1.06 -24.23
CA GLU A 118 5.30 -0.98 -22.82
C GLU A 118 4.25 -0.21 -22.04
N ARG A 119 4.12 -0.53 -20.76
CA ARG A 119 3.33 0.24 -19.78
C ARG A 119 4.09 0.30 -18.47
N ILE A 120 3.83 1.33 -17.68
CA ILE A 120 4.49 1.55 -16.39
C ILE A 120 3.52 1.33 -15.23
N GLU A 121 4.08 0.99 -14.08
CA GLU A 121 3.35 0.81 -12.83
C GLU A 121 3.11 2.19 -12.19
N LEU A 122 1.84 2.61 -12.07
CA LEU A 122 1.48 3.95 -11.58
C LEU A 122 1.37 4.03 -10.05
N SER A 123 1.06 2.92 -9.38
CA SER A 123 0.89 2.94 -7.93
C SER A 123 1.42 1.71 -7.20
N LYS A 124 2.19 2.00 -6.14
CA LYS A 124 2.53 1.05 -5.08
C LYS A 124 2.12 1.66 -3.76
N THR A 125 1.51 0.85 -2.94
CA THR A 125 1.27 1.19 -1.55
C THR A 125 2.53 0.94 -0.74
N SER A 126 2.79 1.88 0.16
CA SER A 126 3.94 1.91 1.06
C SER A 126 4.15 0.55 1.75
N GLY A 127 5.17 -0.19 1.32
CA GLY A 127 5.65 -1.41 1.98
C GLY A 127 5.49 -2.71 1.20
N SER A 128 4.80 -2.73 0.05
CA SER A 128 4.74 -3.93 -0.80
C SER A 128 5.85 -3.89 -1.86
N SER A 129 6.85 -4.75 -1.73
CA SER A 129 7.83 -5.03 -2.81
C SER A 129 7.25 -5.92 -3.91
N THR A 130 6.01 -6.36 -3.77
CA THR A 130 5.34 -7.18 -4.77
C THR A 130 4.96 -6.30 -5.95
N LYS A 131 5.55 -6.58 -7.12
CA LYS A 131 5.18 -5.95 -8.40
C LYS A 131 3.68 -6.16 -8.66
N CYS A 132 3.02 -5.19 -9.28
CA CYS A 132 1.66 -5.37 -9.81
C CYS A 132 1.55 -6.68 -10.60
N ALA A 133 0.43 -7.40 -10.43
CA ALA A 133 0.16 -8.57 -11.25
C ALA A 133 0.04 -8.18 -12.74
N GLY A 134 0.61 -9.00 -13.63
CA GLY A 134 0.66 -8.78 -15.07
C GLY A 134 2.00 -8.24 -15.58
N SER A 135 2.20 -8.31 -16.90
CA SER A 135 3.46 -7.90 -17.56
C SER A 135 3.50 -6.41 -17.86
N SER A 136 4.70 -5.81 -17.80
CA SER A 136 4.97 -4.43 -18.23
C SER A 136 5.29 -4.32 -19.73
N ILE A 137 5.55 -5.45 -20.39
CA ILE A 137 5.88 -5.55 -21.81
C ILE A 137 4.94 -6.57 -22.45
N GLU A 138 4.45 -6.26 -23.63
CA GLU A 138 3.68 -7.16 -24.47
C GLU A 138 4.29 -7.20 -25.86
N THR A 139 4.38 -8.40 -26.44
CA THR A 139 4.93 -8.62 -27.78
C THR A 139 3.88 -9.25 -28.70
N LYS A 140 3.92 -8.87 -29.99
CA LYS A 140 3.10 -9.49 -31.03
C LYS A 140 3.86 -9.55 -32.35
N GLY A 141 3.43 -10.46 -33.23
CA GLY A 141 3.79 -10.42 -34.64
C GLY A 141 2.97 -9.37 -35.38
N VAL A 142 3.62 -8.60 -36.25
CA VAL A 142 2.97 -7.71 -37.20
C VAL A 142 3.30 -8.21 -38.60
N ASN A 143 2.26 -8.33 -39.43
CA ASN A 143 2.41 -8.64 -40.83
C ASN A 143 2.52 -7.34 -41.64
N CYS A 144 3.61 -7.20 -42.38
CA CYS A 144 3.94 -6.04 -43.20
C CYS A 144 3.48 -6.18 -44.66
N ASP A 145 2.55 -7.08 -45.00
CA ASP A 145 2.09 -7.32 -46.38
C ASP A 145 1.63 -6.03 -47.11
N ASP A 146 1.06 -5.07 -46.38
CA ASP A 146 0.67 -3.77 -46.93
C ASP A 146 1.84 -2.79 -47.16
N SER A 147 3.08 -3.20 -46.86
CA SER A 147 4.28 -2.37 -47.05
C SER A 147 4.87 -2.54 -48.46
N ARG A 148 5.43 -1.47 -49.02
CA ARG A 148 6.15 -1.47 -50.32
C ARG A 148 7.28 -2.51 -50.42
N TYR A 149 7.70 -3.09 -49.30
CA TYR A 149 8.76 -4.08 -49.21
C TYR A 149 8.25 -5.54 -49.30
N CYS A 150 6.94 -5.76 -49.14
CA CYS A 150 6.33 -7.09 -49.03
C CYS A 150 5.22 -7.37 -50.06
N TYR A 151 4.83 -6.38 -50.86
CA TYR A 151 3.93 -6.63 -51.98
C TYR A 151 4.60 -7.52 -53.04
N LYS A 152 4.05 -8.73 -53.18
CA LYS A 152 4.18 -9.68 -54.30
C LYS A 152 5.42 -10.57 -54.34
N LYS A 153 5.22 -11.84 -54.00
CA LYS A 153 5.43 -12.92 -54.98
C LYS A 153 4.10 -13.46 -55.42
#